data_AF-A0A2M7CJF4-F1
#
_entry.id   AF-A0A2M7CJF4-F1
#
_cell.length_a   1.000
_cell.length_b   1.000
_cell.length_c   1.000
_cell.angle_alpha   90.00
_cell.angle_beta   90.00
_cell.angle_gamma   90.00
#
_symmetry.space_group_name_H-M   'P 1'
#
loop_
_entity.id
_entity.type
_entity.pdbx_description
1 polymer ?
#
loop_
_entity_poly.entity_id
_entity_poly.type
_entity_poly.pdbx_seq_one_letter_code
_entity_poly.pdbx_strand_id
1 'polypeptide(L)'
;MQALRGKLGLKVLAFSPEDYRLDYRPVSALFRHRVNSPIYRIHLATGRQVEITAYHSLFTLCGGESAPVRGDELRPGDYIAAPRAWVEPPVYIRSIDIIDTFLDLPPHSTEKFFLYGVRSALTETVKAALKSHLARPAAWNDFLYHDYLPFNMLRWLPAALTEAFKDVKVGTKYCKLPARLPVSKALIELLGLYAAEGCVIYDGARDHRAIVLSFGVHEPALMEYAIDLAQDAFGYQARSVYAHESARTVKLSAEIIAVLLEDVLRAGSRSNSKRVPDLIFNLPPEERERYLISYLSGDGYPSAQFSRHLLENTAPDEADRAKYTFNTASRELASGLQYLLASLGKTWSARVVNREQSKAHPIVLNYQGQERVYDFVRKSDAWYTEFYWNTHASYLHYVPYEAIVDTCSDSAALSLHRRGQKGLSRTKIESLAQANRLTLQGRGAEFLQGDLGLLKITRIEPLEDYDHEWVYDISVPDGENFVAGSGPIVCHNSIDEALAGECTRIDIVIHPDSS
;
A
#
# COMPACT_ATOMS: atom_id res chain seq x y z
N MET A 1 8.58 -0.31 27.33
CA MET A 1 7.98 0.55 26.30
C MET A 1 9.04 1.51 25.78
N GLN A 2 9.08 1.77 24.48
CA GLN A 2 9.96 2.77 23.87
C GLN A 2 9.12 3.69 22.98
N ALA A 3 9.42 4.98 23.00
CA ALA A 3 8.71 5.99 22.24
C ALA A 3 9.69 6.87 21.45
N LEU A 4 9.38 7.13 20.18
CA LEU A 4 10.05 8.12 19.35
C LEU A 4 9.11 9.32 19.18
N ARG A 5 9.56 10.51 19.59
CA ARG A 5 8.79 11.76 19.55
C ARG A 5 9.51 12.82 18.74
N GLY A 6 8.75 13.73 18.14
CA GLY A 6 9.28 14.91 17.46
C GLY A 6 8.49 15.28 16.21
N LYS A 7 9.05 16.17 15.38
CA LYS A 7 8.50 16.44 14.05
C LYS A 7 8.83 15.27 13.12
N LEU A 8 7.98 14.25 13.14
CA LEU A 8 8.15 13.03 12.35
C LEU A 8 7.89 13.25 10.85
N GLY A 9 7.15 14.31 10.48
CA GLY A 9 6.75 14.55 9.10
C GLY A 9 5.75 13.51 8.56
N LEU A 10 5.18 12.69 9.44
CA LEU A 10 4.21 11.64 9.11
C LEU A 10 2.79 12.14 9.35
N LYS A 11 1.88 11.73 8.46
CA LYS A 11 0.43 11.89 8.63
C LYS A 11 -0.27 10.57 8.35
N VAL A 12 -1.38 10.33 9.04
CA VAL A 12 -2.22 9.15 8.88
C VAL A 12 -3.67 9.54 8.74
N LEU A 13 -4.46 8.68 8.11
CA LEU A 13 -5.91 8.85 8.07
C LEU A 13 -6.49 8.57 9.47
N ALA A 14 -7.25 9.52 9.98
CA ALA A 14 -7.97 9.43 11.24
C ALA A 14 -9.35 10.10 11.09
N PHE A 15 -10.37 9.56 11.76
CA PHE A 15 -11.70 10.19 11.74
C PHE A 15 -11.86 11.21 12.88
N SER A 16 -12.75 12.19 12.70
CA SER A 16 -13.20 13.05 13.79
C SER A 16 -14.42 12.42 14.49
N PRO A 17 -14.41 12.25 15.83
CA PRO A 17 -15.59 11.78 16.58
C PRO A 17 -16.80 12.71 16.46
N GLU A 18 -16.62 13.95 15.98
CA GLU A 18 -17.71 14.91 15.85
C GLU A 18 -18.57 14.71 14.60
N ASP A 19 -17.96 14.45 13.45
CA ASP A 19 -18.66 14.37 12.16
C ASP A 19 -18.39 13.06 11.41
N TYR A 20 -17.56 12.18 11.98
CA TYR A 20 -17.11 10.92 11.41
C TYR A 20 -16.44 11.06 10.04
N ARG A 21 -15.91 12.26 9.73
CA ARG A 21 -15.12 12.50 8.52
C ARG A 21 -13.68 12.13 8.73
N LEU A 22 -13.06 11.59 7.68
CA LEU A 22 -11.63 11.27 7.68
C LEU A 22 -10.80 12.51 7.32
N ASP A 23 -9.60 12.59 7.87
CA ASP A 23 -8.59 13.56 7.47
C ASP A 23 -7.17 13.04 7.75
N TYR A 24 -6.18 13.61 7.07
CA TYR A 24 -4.76 13.34 7.33
C TYR A 24 -4.26 14.11 8.54
N ARG A 25 -4.10 13.41 9.67
CA ARG A 25 -3.64 13.97 10.93
C ARG A 25 -2.17 13.67 11.21
N PRO A 26 -1.42 14.61 11.80
CA PRO A 26 -0.01 14.41 12.10
C PRO A 26 0.19 13.34 13.17
N VAL A 27 1.25 12.54 13.01
CA VAL A 27 1.69 11.60 14.04
C VAL A 27 2.64 12.33 15.00
N SER A 28 2.31 12.35 16.29
CA SER A 28 3.12 12.99 17.35
C SER A 28 4.21 12.05 17.89
N ALA A 29 3.91 10.75 17.93
CA ALA A 29 4.79 9.74 18.50
C ALA A 29 4.61 8.36 17.85
N LEU A 30 5.69 7.58 17.83
CA LEU A 30 5.69 6.16 17.48
C LEU A 30 6.05 5.35 18.72
N PHE A 31 5.31 4.28 18.99
CA PHE A 31 5.51 3.42 20.15
C PHE A 31 5.89 2.01 19.72
N ARG A 32 6.74 1.37 20.53
CA ARG A 32 6.86 -0.09 20.55
C ARG A 32 6.88 -0.60 21.98
N HIS A 33 6.23 -1.73 22.20
CA HIS A 33 6.30 -2.45 23.46
C HIS A 33 6.51 -3.94 23.21
N ARG A 34 7.13 -4.61 24.18
CA ARG A 34 7.32 -6.06 24.10
C ARG A 34 5.96 -6.73 24.25
N VAL A 35 5.74 -7.79 23.49
CA VAL A 35 4.52 -8.60 23.60
C VAL A 35 4.41 -9.10 25.04
N ASN A 36 3.29 -8.79 25.69
CA ASN A 36 2.99 -9.15 27.07
C ASN A 36 1.57 -9.68 27.26
N SER A 37 0.84 -9.86 26.17
CA SER A 37 -0.55 -10.31 26.13
C SER A 37 -0.78 -11.16 24.88
N PRO A 38 -1.85 -11.98 24.84
CA PRO A 38 -2.25 -12.67 23.63
C PRO A 38 -2.50 -11.71 22.47
N ILE A 39 -2.16 -12.15 21.26
CA ILE A 39 -2.46 -11.43 20.02
C ILE A 39 -3.67 -12.11 19.36
N TYR A 40 -4.62 -11.31 18.90
CA TYR A 40 -5.80 -11.77 18.20
C TYR A 40 -5.79 -11.25 16.76
N ARG A 41 -6.06 -12.15 15.81
CA ARG A 41 -6.44 -11.79 14.45
C ARG A 41 -7.95 -11.68 14.36
N ILE A 42 -8.44 -10.46 14.14
CA ILE A 42 -9.85 -10.15 13.98
C ILE A 42 -10.19 -10.18 12.49
N HIS A 43 -11.11 -11.04 12.08
CA HIS A 43 -11.59 -11.13 10.70
C HIS A 43 -12.95 -10.45 10.56
N LEU A 44 -13.02 -9.45 9.69
CA LEU A 44 -14.27 -8.75 9.38
C LEU A 44 -14.90 -9.29 8.10
N ALA A 45 -16.19 -9.01 7.93
CA ALA A 45 -16.89 -9.21 6.66
C ALA A 45 -16.12 -8.52 5.52
N THR A 46 -16.24 -9.02 4.30
CA THR A 46 -15.45 -8.60 3.11
C THR A 46 -13.96 -8.96 3.15
N GLY A 47 -13.49 -9.67 4.18
CA GLY A 47 -12.13 -10.22 4.22
C GLY A 47 -11.06 -9.30 4.78
N ARG A 48 -11.43 -8.13 5.31
CA ARG A 48 -10.52 -7.26 6.07
C ARG A 48 -10.09 -7.94 7.36
N GLN A 49 -8.84 -7.71 7.76
CA GLN A 49 -8.27 -8.34 8.95
C GLN A 49 -7.35 -7.37 9.69
N VAL A 50 -7.34 -7.43 11.02
CA VAL A 50 -6.38 -6.70 11.85
C VAL A 50 -5.85 -7.61 12.94
N GLU A 51 -4.57 -7.49 13.25
CA GLU A 51 -3.90 -8.21 14.34
C GLU A 51 -3.64 -7.21 15.47
N ILE A 52 -4.23 -7.46 16.63
CA ILE A 52 -4.20 -6.55 17.78
C ILE A 52 -3.86 -7.30 19.06
N THR A 53 -3.30 -6.60 20.04
CA THR A 53 -3.17 -7.14 21.40
C THR A 53 -4.52 -7.25 22.08
N ALA A 54 -4.61 -8.03 23.16
CA ALA A 54 -5.81 -8.12 23.98
C ALA A 54 -6.33 -6.76 24.49
N TYR A 55 -5.44 -5.80 24.71
CA TYR A 55 -5.77 -4.50 25.30
C TYR A 55 -5.97 -3.38 24.29
N HIS A 56 -5.63 -3.60 23.02
CA HIS A 56 -5.81 -2.60 21.99
C HIS A 56 -7.27 -2.54 21.54
N SER A 57 -7.81 -1.33 21.41
CA SER A 57 -9.22 -1.12 21.10
C SER A 57 -9.46 -0.88 19.62
N LEU A 58 -10.60 -1.35 19.14
CA LEU A 58 -11.19 -0.97 17.86
C LEU A 58 -12.43 -0.12 18.11
N PHE A 59 -13.01 0.49 17.08
CA PHE A 59 -14.23 1.29 17.23
C PHE A 59 -15.48 0.54 16.78
N THR A 60 -16.54 0.59 17.57
CA THR A 60 -17.91 0.19 17.22
C THR A 60 -18.83 1.42 17.18
N LEU A 61 -20.10 1.22 16.87
CA LEU A 61 -21.17 2.22 17.05
C LEU A 61 -22.18 1.70 18.08
N CYS A 62 -22.40 2.46 19.15
CA CYS A 62 -23.35 2.15 20.21
C CYS A 62 -24.16 3.41 20.54
N GLY A 63 -25.50 3.31 20.57
CA GLY A 63 -26.33 4.48 20.88
C GLY A 63 -26.27 5.60 19.83
N GLY A 64 -25.87 5.30 18.58
CA GLY A 64 -25.59 6.29 17.55
C GLY A 64 -24.26 7.03 17.71
N GLU A 65 -23.38 6.60 18.62
CA GLU A 65 -22.06 7.20 18.87
C GLU A 65 -20.93 6.19 18.71
N SER A 66 -19.75 6.64 18.26
CA SER A 66 -18.58 5.76 18.22
C SER A 66 -18.11 5.43 19.63
N ALA A 67 -17.84 4.16 19.90
CA ALA A 67 -17.29 3.72 21.18
C ALA A 67 -16.09 2.79 20.94
N PRO A 68 -15.02 2.88 21.75
CA PRO A 68 -13.95 1.91 21.72
C PRO A 68 -14.43 0.57 22.31
N VAL A 69 -13.94 -0.55 21.77
CA VAL A 69 -14.13 -1.90 22.31
C VAL A 69 -12.78 -2.59 22.33
N ARG A 70 -12.38 -3.09 23.50
CA ARG A 70 -11.08 -3.74 23.69
C ARG A 70 -11.02 -5.08 22.98
N GLY A 71 -9.83 -5.46 22.52
CA GLY A 71 -9.59 -6.72 21.81
C GLY A 71 -10.09 -7.97 22.54
N ASP A 72 -9.96 -8.02 23.87
CA ASP A 72 -10.43 -9.12 24.73
C ASP A 72 -11.95 -9.15 24.97
N GLU A 73 -12.66 -8.07 24.65
CA GLU A 73 -14.11 -7.94 24.77
C GLU A 73 -14.85 -8.25 23.46
N LEU A 74 -14.13 -8.24 22.33
CA LEU A 74 -14.68 -8.48 21.00
C LEU A 74 -15.28 -9.87 20.86
N ARG A 75 -16.42 -9.95 20.16
CA ARG A 75 -17.13 -11.20 19.87
C ARG A 75 -17.48 -11.30 18.38
N PRO A 76 -17.47 -12.52 17.80
CA PRO A 76 -18.05 -12.74 16.48
C PRO A 76 -19.53 -12.29 16.48
N GLY A 77 -19.89 -11.37 15.60
CA GLY A 77 -21.19 -10.71 15.69
C GLY A 77 -21.10 -9.19 15.76
N ASP A 78 -20.10 -8.68 16.46
CA ASP A 78 -19.91 -7.25 16.70
C ASP A 78 -19.57 -6.52 15.39
N TYR A 79 -19.70 -5.21 15.39
CA TYR A 79 -19.47 -4.36 14.22
C TYR A 79 -18.30 -3.43 14.48
N ILE A 80 -17.33 -3.40 13.55
CA ILE A 80 -16.13 -2.58 13.65
C ILE A 80 -16.11 -1.52 12.56
N ALA A 81 -15.69 -0.31 12.93
CA ALA A 81 -15.57 0.82 12.05
C ALA A 81 -14.47 0.62 11.00
N ALA A 82 -14.79 0.93 9.75
CA ALA A 82 -13.85 0.93 8.65
C ALA A 82 -14.11 2.14 7.73
N PRO A 83 -13.09 2.70 7.07
CA PRO A 83 -13.27 3.72 6.05
C PRO A 83 -14.19 3.25 4.92
N ARG A 84 -15.26 4.02 4.69
CA ARG A 84 -16.20 3.87 3.56
C ARG A 84 -15.86 4.83 2.42
N ALA A 85 -15.43 6.04 2.75
CA ALA A 85 -14.88 7.00 1.80
C ALA A 85 -13.36 7.10 1.97
N TRP A 86 -12.72 7.68 0.96
CA TRP A 86 -11.29 7.97 0.98
C TRP A 86 -11.07 9.48 0.93
N VAL A 87 -9.96 9.92 1.52
CA VAL A 87 -9.56 11.32 1.55
C VAL A 87 -8.23 11.44 0.82
N GLU A 88 -8.16 12.43 -0.06
CA GLU A 88 -6.96 12.69 -0.83
C GLU A 88 -5.87 13.30 0.04
N PRO A 89 -4.59 12.91 -0.17
CA PRO A 89 -3.48 13.57 0.50
C PRO A 89 -3.46 15.07 0.13
N PRO A 90 -2.96 15.93 1.02
CA PRO A 90 -2.96 17.38 0.79
C PRO A 90 -2.08 17.80 -0.39
N VAL A 91 -1.09 16.97 -0.76
CA VAL A 91 -0.16 17.22 -1.86
C VAL A 91 0.12 15.90 -2.57
N TYR A 92 0.03 15.90 -3.90
CA TYR A 92 0.43 14.76 -4.72
C TYR A 92 1.92 14.79 -5.07
N ILE A 93 2.56 13.63 -5.09
CA ILE A 93 3.95 13.50 -5.49
C ILE A 93 4.05 13.57 -7.02
N ARG A 94 4.85 14.50 -7.55
CA ARG A 94 5.05 14.69 -8.99
C ARG A 94 6.44 14.30 -9.50
N SER A 95 7.40 14.12 -8.59
CA SER A 95 8.75 13.69 -8.92
C SER A 95 9.38 12.92 -7.77
N ILE A 96 10.25 11.98 -8.09
CA ILE A 96 11.11 11.27 -7.14
C ILE A 96 12.48 11.95 -7.13
N ASP A 97 12.95 12.33 -5.95
CA ASP A 97 14.32 12.84 -5.76
C ASP A 97 15.29 11.66 -5.65
N ILE A 98 15.96 11.32 -6.75
CA ILE A 98 16.87 10.18 -6.83
C ILE A 98 18.07 10.38 -5.91
N ILE A 99 18.53 11.62 -5.73
CA ILE A 99 19.69 11.88 -4.87
C ILE A 99 19.34 11.62 -3.42
N ASP A 100 18.26 12.20 -2.89
CA ASP A 100 17.91 12.03 -1.49
C ASP A 100 17.56 10.58 -1.18
N THR A 101 16.74 9.97 -2.03
CA THR A 101 16.34 8.56 -1.85
C THR A 101 17.52 7.60 -1.88
N PHE A 102 18.55 7.86 -2.70
CA PHE A 102 19.76 7.02 -2.74
C PHE A 102 20.73 7.34 -1.59
N LEU A 103 20.75 8.57 -1.07
CA LEU A 103 21.49 8.91 0.13
C LEU A 103 20.93 8.19 1.37
N ASP A 104 19.62 7.91 1.42
CA ASP A 104 19.00 7.12 2.48
C ASP A 104 19.34 5.62 2.42
N LEU A 105 19.78 5.13 1.25
CA LEU A 105 20.26 3.75 1.09
C LEU A 105 21.66 3.57 1.70
N PRO A 106 22.04 2.34 2.10
CA PRO A 106 23.40 2.08 2.56
C PRO A 106 24.41 2.28 1.41
N PRO A 107 25.65 2.72 1.71
CA PRO A 107 26.63 3.08 0.67
C PRO A 107 26.89 1.98 -0.37
N HIS A 108 26.87 0.71 0.03
CA HIS A 108 27.12 -0.42 -0.87
C HIS A 108 26.07 -0.57 -1.98
N SER A 109 24.82 -0.17 -1.74
CA SER A 109 23.76 -0.19 -2.75
C SER A 109 23.99 0.83 -3.87
N THR A 110 24.83 1.84 -3.63
CA THR A 110 25.06 2.98 -4.54
C THR A 110 26.50 3.09 -5.03
N GLU A 111 27.36 2.10 -4.74
CA GLU A 111 28.79 2.10 -5.09
C GLU A 111 29.06 2.20 -6.60
N LYS A 112 28.18 1.63 -7.42
CA LYS A 112 28.32 1.58 -8.88
C LYS A 112 27.76 2.81 -9.59
N PHE A 113 27.18 3.75 -8.83
CA PHE A 113 26.51 4.92 -9.40
C PHE A 113 27.39 6.16 -9.37
N PHE A 114 27.20 6.98 -10.39
CA PHE A 114 27.89 8.23 -10.60
C PHE A 114 26.87 9.31 -10.95
N LEU A 115 27.20 10.54 -10.61
CA LEU A 115 26.55 11.75 -11.09
C LEU A 115 27.23 12.17 -12.39
N TYR A 116 26.46 12.69 -13.34
CA TYR A 116 26.93 13.17 -14.64
C TYR A 116 26.35 14.55 -14.95
N GLY A 117 27.15 15.43 -15.56
CA GLY A 117 26.74 16.82 -15.78
C GLY A 117 26.92 17.67 -14.52
N VAL A 118 27.95 17.38 -13.74
CA VAL A 118 28.22 17.96 -12.42
C VAL A 118 29.11 19.19 -12.45
N ARG A 119 29.67 19.56 -13.61
CA ARG A 119 30.69 20.62 -13.73
C ARG A 119 30.29 21.94 -13.06
N SER A 120 29.05 22.37 -13.19
CA SER A 120 28.53 23.58 -12.54
C SER A 120 28.45 23.46 -11.02
N ALA A 121 28.25 22.26 -10.49
CA ALA A 121 28.16 21.96 -9.06
C ALA A 121 29.53 21.76 -8.40
N LEU A 122 30.58 21.41 -9.16
CA LEU A 122 31.94 21.19 -8.67
C LEU A 122 32.70 22.50 -8.38
N THR A 123 32.19 23.27 -7.41
CA THR A 123 32.78 24.53 -6.93
C THR A 123 34.00 24.30 -6.03
N GLU A 124 34.79 25.35 -5.75
CA GLU A 124 35.91 25.26 -4.79
C GLU A 124 35.43 24.94 -3.36
N THR A 125 34.20 25.30 -2.99
CA THR A 125 33.60 24.92 -1.70
C THR A 125 33.35 23.40 -1.64
N VAL A 126 32.80 22.83 -2.71
CA VAL A 126 32.60 21.37 -2.83
C VAL A 126 33.94 20.63 -2.84
N LYS A 127 34.94 21.18 -3.53
CA LYS A 127 36.31 20.64 -3.52
C LYS A 127 36.91 20.63 -2.13
N ALA A 128 36.78 21.72 -1.38
CA ALA A 128 37.30 21.82 -0.03
C ALA A 128 36.67 20.77 0.90
N ALA A 129 35.36 20.55 0.77
CA ALA A 129 34.64 19.54 1.54
C ALA A 129 35.07 18.09 1.18
N LEU A 130 35.35 17.82 -0.10
CA LEU A 130 35.71 16.47 -0.56
C LEU A 130 37.21 16.16 -0.52
N LYS A 131 38.08 17.16 -0.31
CA LYS A 131 39.54 17.05 -0.45
C LYS A 131 40.15 15.89 0.37
N SER A 132 39.68 15.69 1.60
CA SER A 132 40.14 14.60 2.49
C SER A 132 39.62 13.21 2.11
N HIS A 133 38.62 13.14 1.23
CA HIS A 133 37.96 11.90 0.80
C HIS A 133 38.37 11.47 -0.62
N LEU A 134 39.21 12.25 -1.30
CA LEU A 134 39.75 11.89 -2.61
C LEU A 134 40.76 10.75 -2.47
N ALA A 135 40.57 9.68 -3.24
CA ALA A 135 41.53 8.57 -3.32
C ALA A 135 42.94 9.04 -3.74
N ARG A 136 43.01 10.11 -4.55
CA ARG A 136 44.25 10.79 -4.95
C ARG A 136 43.98 12.26 -5.28
N PRO A 137 44.93 13.18 -5.09
CA PRO A 137 44.72 14.61 -5.39
C PRO A 137 44.28 14.89 -6.84
N ALA A 138 44.78 14.11 -7.81
CA ALA A 138 44.43 14.26 -9.22
C ALA A 138 42.97 13.86 -9.56
N ALA A 139 42.29 13.10 -8.70
CA ALA A 139 40.93 12.63 -8.97
C ALA A 139 39.95 13.80 -9.18
N TRP A 140 40.16 14.92 -8.48
CA TRP A 140 39.34 16.13 -8.68
C TRP A 140 39.40 16.65 -10.11
N ASN A 141 40.59 16.66 -10.72
CA ASN A 141 40.76 17.09 -12.10
C ASN A 141 40.07 16.12 -13.07
N ASP A 142 40.13 14.81 -12.78
CA ASP A 142 39.42 13.79 -13.57
C ASP A 142 37.90 14.04 -13.53
N PHE A 143 37.34 14.36 -12.35
CA PHE A 143 35.91 14.65 -12.18
C PHE A 143 35.47 15.88 -12.98
N LEU A 144 36.24 16.97 -12.93
CA LEU A 144 35.98 18.19 -13.71
C LEU A 144 36.10 17.95 -15.23
N TYR A 145 37.14 17.24 -15.64
CA TYR A 145 37.43 17.00 -17.06
C TYR A 145 36.38 16.08 -17.71
N HIS A 146 36.06 14.96 -17.04
CA HIS A 146 35.10 13.98 -17.54
C HIS A 146 33.65 14.23 -17.08
N ASP A 147 33.42 15.30 -16.33
CA ASP A 147 32.09 15.77 -15.92
C ASP A 147 31.26 14.70 -15.18
N TYR A 148 31.89 14.07 -14.18
CA TYR A 148 31.27 13.06 -13.35
C TYR A 148 31.74 13.12 -11.89
N LEU A 149 30.97 12.52 -10.97
CA LEU A 149 31.33 12.36 -9.57
C LEU A 149 30.79 11.01 -9.05
N PRO A 150 31.58 10.16 -8.37
CA PRO A 150 31.05 8.97 -7.71
C PRO A 150 29.94 9.34 -6.72
N PHE A 151 28.78 8.66 -6.79
CA PHE A 151 27.58 9.06 -6.05
C PHE A 151 27.83 9.13 -4.55
N ASN A 152 28.54 8.14 -3.99
CA ASN A 152 28.85 8.08 -2.56
C ASN A 152 29.67 9.28 -2.07
N MET A 153 30.26 10.09 -2.96
CA MET A 153 30.91 11.34 -2.56
C MET A 153 29.96 12.36 -1.94
N LEU A 154 28.67 12.34 -2.32
CA LEU A 154 27.68 13.24 -1.74
C LEU A 154 27.48 13.03 -0.24
N ARG A 155 27.77 11.83 0.29
CA ARG A 155 27.63 11.51 1.71
C ARG A 155 28.60 12.27 2.61
N TRP A 156 29.68 12.83 2.05
CA TRP A 156 30.64 13.68 2.76
C TRP A 156 30.37 15.18 2.58
N LEU A 157 29.31 15.54 1.86
CA LEU A 157 28.89 16.93 1.69
C LEU A 157 27.81 17.30 2.72
N PRO A 158 27.83 18.54 3.25
CA PRO A 158 26.68 19.10 3.93
C PRO A 158 25.46 19.17 3.00
N ALA A 159 24.25 19.01 3.55
CA ALA A 159 23.00 19.04 2.78
C ALA A 159 22.81 20.31 1.94
N ALA A 160 23.31 21.46 2.42
CA ALA A 160 23.24 22.71 1.65
C ALA A 160 24.04 22.65 0.33
N LEU A 161 25.09 21.82 0.24
CA LEU A 161 25.90 21.67 -0.97
C LEU A 161 25.36 20.58 -1.90
N THR A 162 24.59 19.61 -1.40
CA THR A 162 23.97 18.56 -2.23
C THR A 162 22.88 19.12 -3.14
N GLU A 163 22.26 20.25 -2.78
CA GLU A 163 21.27 20.95 -3.62
C GLU A 163 21.82 21.36 -4.99
N ALA A 164 23.12 21.65 -5.10
CA ALA A 164 23.73 22.00 -6.38
C ALA A 164 23.70 20.84 -7.40
N PHE A 165 23.46 19.62 -6.95
CA PHE A 165 23.43 18.42 -7.79
C PHE A 165 22.01 18.03 -8.24
N LYS A 166 20.97 18.78 -7.89
CA LYS A 166 19.58 18.40 -8.18
C LYS A 166 19.16 18.49 -9.65
N ASP A 167 19.99 19.09 -10.50
CA ASP A 167 19.76 19.25 -11.95
C ASP A 167 20.67 18.34 -12.81
N VAL A 168 21.28 17.33 -12.20
CA VAL A 168 22.23 16.41 -12.88
C VAL A 168 21.57 15.07 -13.22
N LYS A 169 22.33 14.16 -13.83
CA LYS A 169 21.90 12.76 -14.03
C LYS A 169 22.63 11.81 -13.08
N VAL A 170 21.94 10.78 -12.60
CA VAL A 170 22.47 9.74 -11.71
C VAL A 170 22.40 8.39 -12.40
N GLY A 171 23.44 7.58 -12.28
CA GLY A 171 23.40 6.17 -12.69
C GLY A 171 24.74 5.64 -13.16
N THR A 172 24.68 4.80 -14.18
CA THR A 172 25.85 4.17 -14.78
C THR A 172 26.14 4.79 -16.15
N LYS A 173 27.21 4.34 -16.81
CA LYS A 173 27.48 4.72 -18.21
C LYS A 173 26.33 4.34 -19.15
N TYR A 174 25.60 3.25 -18.85
CA TYR A 174 24.60 2.65 -19.75
C TYR A 174 23.17 3.15 -19.51
N CYS A 175 22.84 3.53 -18.28
CA CYS A 175 21.52 4.05 -17.92
C CYS A 175 21.68 5.17 -16.89
N LYS A 176 21.09 6.33 -17.20
CA LYS A 176 21.21 7.56 -16.43
C LYS A 176 19.83 8.15 -16.23
N LEU A 177 19.38 8.20 -14.99
CA LEU A 177 18.12 8.84 -14.61
C LEU A 177 18.37 10.32 -14.30
N PRO A 178 17.44 11.24 -14.55
CA PRO A 178 17.51 12.59 -14.01
C PRO A 178 17.45 12.55 -12.48
N ALA A 179 18.17 13.45 -11.79
CA ALA A 179 18.15 13.55 -10.33
C ALA A 179 16.74 13.82 -9.78
N ARG A 180 15.92 14.58 -10.52
CA ARG A 180 14.46 14.68 -10.33
C ARG A 180 13.76 13.83 -11.39
N LEU A 181 13.37 12.61 -11.04
CA LEU A 181 12.66 11.71 -11.93
C LEU A 181 11.15 12.04 -11.93
N PRO A 182 10.55 12.44 -13.06
CA PRO A 182 9.12 12.72 -13.11
C PRO A 182 8.31 11.45 -12.80
N VAL A 183 7.25 11.60 -12.00
CA VAL A 183 6.25 10.55 -11.84
C VAL A 183 5.33 10.61 -13.04
N SER A 184 5.79 10.03 -14.14
CA SER A 184 5.07 10.00 -15.40
C SER A 184 4.04 8.87 -15.41
N LYS A 185 3.01 9.02 -16.25
CA LYS A 185 2.08 7.93 -16.56
C LYS A 185 2.81 6.64 -16.96
N ALA A 186 3.90 6.76 -17.74
CA ALA A 186 4.69 5.61 -18.15
C ALA A 186 5.33 4.87 -16.97
N LEU A 187 5.86 5.61 -15.98
CA LEU A 187 6.38 5.01 -14.75
C LEU A 187 5.27 4.28 -13.98
N ILE A 188 4.12 4.92 -13.81
CA ILE A 188 2.98 4.39 -13.07
C ILE A 188 2.49 3.07 -13.69
N GLU A 189 2.31 3.05 -15.01
CA GLU A 189 1.85 1.86 -15.72
C GLU A 189 2.91 0.77 -15.73
N LEU A 190 4.20 1.12 -15.87
CA LEU A 190 5.28 0.15 -15.76
C LEU A 190 5.34 -0.49 -14.37
N LEU A 191 5.07 0.28 -13.31
CA LEU A 191 4.98 -0.25 -11.95
C LEU A 191 3.79 -1.21 -11.77
N GLY A 192 2.67 -0.96 -12.44
CA GLY A 192 1.52 -1.86 -12.45
C GLY A 192 1.85 -3.19 -13.15
N LEU A 193 2.43 -3.15 -14.36
CA LEU A 193 2.90 -4.35 -15.06
C LEU A 193 3.99 -5.07 -14.27
N TYR A 194 4.91 -4.33 -13.64
CA TYR A 194 5.93 -4.91 -12.78
C TYR A 194 5.33 -5.64 -11.57
N ALA A 195 4.25 -5.13 -10.99
CA ALA A 195 3.59 -5.79 -9.87
C ALA A 195 2.95 -7.14 -10.26
N ALA A 196 2.43 -7.24 -11.48
CA ALA A 196 1.87 -8.48 -12.03
C ALA A 196 2.95 -9.43 -12.56
N GLU A 197 3.76 -8.96 -13.52
CA GLU A 197 4.62 -9.81 -14.36
C GLU A 197 6.11 -9.73 -14.04
N GLY A 198 6.50 -8.83 -13.15
CA GLY A 198 7.90 -8.49 -12.93
C GLY A 198 8.59 -9.32 -11.87
N CYS A 199 9.89 -9.55 -12.04
CA CYS A 199 10.78 -9.93 -10.94
C CYS A 199 12.16 -9.27 -11.09
N VAL A 200 12.91 -9.22 -9.98
CA VAL A 200 14.34 -8.87 -10.01
C VAL A 200 15.14 -10.17 -10.09
N ILE A 201 16.06 -10.21 -11.05
CA ILE A 201 17.05 -11.27 -11.18
C ILE A 201 18.43 -10.75 -10.82
N TYR A 202 19.25 -11.60 -10.21
CA TYR A 202 20.61 -11.29 -9.83
C TYR A 202 21.59 -12.17 -10.62
N ASP A 203 22.53 -11.53 -11.32
CA ASP A 203 23.66 -12.16 -11.99
C ASP A 203 24.88 -12.09 -11.06
N GLY A 204 25.15 -13.18 -10.33
CA GLY A 204 26.25 -13.23 -9.38
C GLY A 204 27.64 -13.15 -10.01
N ALA A 205 27.79 -13.49 -11.29
CA ALA A 205 29.09 -13.38 -11.97
C ALA A 205 29.46 -11.92 -12.26
N ARG A 206 28.45 -11.07 -12.45
CA ARG A 206 28.61 -9.64 -12.73
C ARG A 206 28.26 -8.76 -11.53
N ASP A 207 27.85 -9.38 -10.43
CA ASP A 207 27.22 -8.72 -9.29
C ASP A 207 26.19 -7.69 -9.78
N HIS A 208 25.16 -8.11 -10.51
CA HIS A 208 24.27 -7.18 -11.21
C HIS A 208 22.81 -7.56 -11.08
N ARG A 209 21.97 -6.57 -10.71
CA ARG A 209 20.51 -6.72 -10.69
C ARG A 209 19.88 -6.25 -12.00
N ALA A 210 18.92 -7.01 -12.49
CA ALA A 210 18.11 -6.66 -13.65
C ALA A 210 16.63 -6.95 -13.38
N ILE A 211 15.74 -6.22 -14.04
CA ILE A 211 14.29 -6.49 -13.99
C ILE A 211 13.92 -7.36 -15.19
N VAL A 212 13.07 -8.36 -14.97
CA VAL A 212 12.46 -9.17 -16.02
C VAL A 212 10.96 -9.11 -15.88
N LEU A 213 10.27 -8.77 -16.96
CA LEU A 213 8.82 -8.90 -17.10
C LEU A 213 8.52 -10.12 -17.98
N SER A 214 7.57 -10.95 -17.59
CA SER A 214 7.16 -12.13 -18.35
C SER A 214 5.79 -11.91 -18.99
N PHE A 215 5.59 -12.39 -20.21
CA PHE A 215 4.33 -12.25 -20.94
C PHE A 215 3.98 -13.55 -21.64
N GLY A 216 2.69 -13.85 -21.78
CA GLY A 216 2.22 -14.97 -22.58
C GLY A 216 2.53 -14.75 -24.07
N VAL A 217 2.68 -15.83 -24.84
CA VAL A 217 2.90 -15.73 -26.31
C VAL A 217 1.77 -14.97 -27.02
N HIS A 218 0.57 -15.01 -26.43
CA HIS A 218 -0.63 -14.36 -26.96
C HIS A 218 -0.71 -12.86 -26.63
N GLU A 219 0.29 -12.28 -25.94
CA GLU A 219 0.29 -10.90 -25.45
C GLU A 219 1.40 -10.02 -26.07
N PRO A 220 1.68 -10.10 -27.39
CA PRO A 220 2.79 -9.35 -27.99
C PRO A 220 2.60 -7.83 -27.87
N ALA A 221 1.36 -7.33 -27.93
CA ALA A 221 1.08 -5.90 -27.81
C ALA A 221 1.42 -5.36 -26.41
N LEU A 222 1.15 -6.13 -25.35
CA LEU A 222 1.45 -5.75 -23.97
C LEU A 222 2.96 -5.75 -23.73
N MET A 223 3.67 -6.71 -24.32
CA MET A 223 5.13 -6.80 -24.29
C MET A 223 5.79 -5.59 -24.96
N GLU A 224 5.37 -5.22 -26.18
CA GLU A 224 5.89 -4.03 -26.87
C GLU A 224 5.57 -2.75 -26.08
N TYR A 225 4.36 -2.65 -25.53
CA TYR A 225 3.99 -1.53 -24.68
C TYR A 225 4.90 -1.42 -23.44
N ALA A 226 5.25 -2.53 -22.80
CA ALA A 226 6.19 -2.52 -21.67
C ALA A 226 7.59 -2.03 -22.06
N ILE A 227 8.04 -2.28 -23.30
CA ILE A 227 9.30 -1.76 -23.83
C ILE A 227 9.22 -0.25 -24.00
N ASP A 228 8.13 0.25 -24.59
CA ASP A 228 7.88 1.69 -24.76
C ASP A 228 7.79 2.40 -23.41
N LEU A 229 7.09 1.83 -22.44
CA LEU A 229 7.00 2.37 -21.07
C LEU A 229 8.37 2.50 -20.41
N ALA A 230 9.27 1.52 -20.59
CA ALA A 230 10.63 1.60 -20.05
C ALA A 230 11.46 2.71 -20.71
N GLN A 231 11.27 2.91 -22.02
CA GLN A 231 11.90 3.99 -22.75
C GLN A 231 11.36 5.36 -22.32
N ASP A 232 10.05 5.50 -22.15
CA ASP A 232 9.41 6.77 -21.76
C ASP A 232 9.64 7.13 -20.28
N ALA A 233 9.64 6.14 -19.38
CA ALA A 233 9.85 6.37 -17.95
C ALA A 233 11.32 6.65 -17.60
N PHE A 234 12.25 5.94 -18.25
CA PHE A 234 13.66 5.92 -17.84
C PHE A 234 14.66 6.33 -18.92
N GLY A 235 14.21 6.55 -20.16
CA GLY A 235 15.11 6.68 -21.30
C GLY A 235 15.90 5.40 -21.58
N TYR A 236 15.36 4.23 -21.20
CA TYR A 236 16.04 2.94 -21.32
C TYR A 236 15.37 2.05 -22.37
N GLN A 237 16.11 1.77 -23.46
CA GLN A 237 15.65 0.87 -24.50
C GLN A 237 15.74 -0.59 -24.03
N ALA A 238 14.63 -1.13 -23.56
CA ALA A 238 14.54 -2.55 -23.20
C ALA A 238 14.63 -3.46 -24.44
N ARG A 239 14.97 -4.73 -24.22
CA ARG A 239 14.99 -5.76 -25.27
C ARG A 239 14.11 -6.93 -24.87
N SER A 240 13.37 -7.47 -25.84
CA SER A 240 12.70 -8.75 -25.68
C SER A 240 13.70 -9.89 -25.81
N VAL A 241 13.54 -10.91 -24.98
CA VAL A 241 14.32 -12.14 -24.98
C VAL A 241 13.35 -13.31 -24.99
N TYR A 242 13.61 -14.28 -25.85
CA TYR A 242 12.86 -15.53 -25.86
C TYR A 242 13.17 -16.33 -24.60
N ALA A 243 12.14 -16.63 -23.79
CA ALA A 243 12.31 -17.40 -22.56
C ALA A 243 12.01 -18.89 -22.80
N HIS A 244 10.82 -19.22 -23.33
CA HIS A 244 10.36 -20.59 -23.63
C HIS A 244 9.29 -20.59 -24.73
N GLU A 245 8.82 -21.78 -25.15
CA GLU A 245 7.76 -21.95 -26.16
C GLU A 245 6.46 -21.21 -25.85
N SER A 246 6.12 -21.05 -24.56
CA SER A 246 4.87 -20.45 -24.10
C SER A 246 5.01 -19.06 -23.46
N ALA A 247 6.23 -18.49 -23.41
CA ALA A 247 6.45 -17.20 -22.75
C ALA A 247 7.55 -16.36 -23.41
N ARG A 248 7.29 -15.06 -23.50
CA ARG A 248 8.27 -14.06 -23.91
C ARG A 248 8.63 -13.19 -22.71
N THR A 249 9.86 -12.70 -22.67
CA THR A 249 10.31 -11.83 -21.57
C THR A 249 10.85 -10.52 -22.08
N VAL A 250 10.70 -9.47 -21.28
CA VAL A 250 11.36 -8.17 -21.48
C VAL A 250 12.36 -8.00 -20.35
N LYS A 251 13.64 -7.83 -20.69
CA LYS A 251 14.73 -7.70 -19.71
C LYS A 251 15.28 -6.28 -19.69
N LEU A 252 15.20 -5.62 -18.54
CA LEU A 252 15.83 -4.33 -18.26
C LEU A 252 17.13 -4.60 -17.51
N SER A 253 18.24 -4.65 -18.25
CA SER A 253 19.59 -4.85 -17.70
C SER A 253 20.18 -3.51 -17.23
N ALA A 254 19.51 -2.89 -16.26
CA ALA A 254 19.90 -1.60 -15.69
C ALA A 254 19.76 -1.65 -14.16
N GLU A 255 20.90 -1.74 -13.48
CA GLU A 255 20.95 -1.89 -12.01
C GLU A 255 20.29 -0.72 -11.30
N ILE A 256 20.48 0.51 -11.77
CA ILE A 256 19.83 1.69 -11.19
C ILE A 256 18.31 1.59 -11.21
N ILE A 257 17.71 1.01 -12.25
CA ILE A 257 16.25 0.81 -12.33
C ILE A 257 15.82 -0.27 -11.34
N ALA A 258 16.61 -1.35 -11.20
CA ALA A 258 16.34 -2.39 -10.21
C ALA A 258 16.41 -1.84 -8.78
N VAL A 259 17.41 -1.04 -8.45
CA VAL A 259 17.54 -0.36 -7.14
C VAL A 259 16.38 0.61 -6.90
N LEU A 260 16.00 1.38 -7.92
CA LEU A 260 14.85 2.28 -7.82
C LEU A 260 13.56 1.52 -7.48
N LEU A 261 13.27 0.42 -8.18
CA LEU A 261 12.03 -0.34 -7.96
C LEU A 261 12.06 -1.15 -6.66
N GLU A 262 13.16 -1.83 -6.38
CA GLU A 262 13.27 -2.75 -5.24
C GLU A 262 13.56 -2.03 -3.92
N ASP A 263 14.52 -1.09 -3.90
CA ASP A 263 15.04 -0.52 -2.65
C ASP A 263 14.40 0.84 -2.33
N VAL A 264 14.18 1.69 -3.34
CA VAL A 264 13.58 3.02 -3.14
C VAL A 264 12.06 2.96 -3.11
N LEU A 265 11.43 2.43 -4.16
CA LEU A 265 9.97 2.32 -4.27
C LEU A 265 9.41 1.12 -3.51
N ARG A 266 10.28 0.21 -3.04
CA ARG A 266 9.92 -0.96 -2.22
C ARG A 266 8.82 -1.82 -2.87
N ALA A 267 8.84 -1.92 -4.20
CA ALA A 267 7.85 -2.68 -4.97
C ALA A 267 8.00 -4.21 -4.83
N GLY A 268 9.08 -4.66 -4.15
CA GLY A 268 9.42 -6.06 -3.95
C GLY A 268 10.00 -6.73 -5.20
N SER A 269 10.75 -7.83 -5.04
CA SER A 269 11.48 -8.48 -6.15
C SER A 269 10.90 -9.79 -6.65
N ARG A 270 10.12 -10.52 -5.84
CA ARG A 270 9.53 -11.83 -6.19
C ARG A 270 8.03 -11.82 -5.96
N SER A 271 7.33 -12.79 -6.55
CA SER A 271 5.85 -12.89 -6.49
C SER A 271 5.27 -12.91 -5.07
N ASN A 272 6.01 -13.43 -4.08
CA ASN A 272 5.58 -13.48 -2.67
C ASN A 272 5.98 -12.22 -1.88
N SER A 273 6.85 -11.36 -2.42
CA SER A 273 7.35 -10.16 -1.75
C SER A 273 6.90 -8.86 -2.45
N LYS A 274 6.12 -8.93 -3.53
CA LYS A 274 5.58 -7.76 -4.24
C LYS A 274 4.78 -6.86 -3.31
N ARG A 275 4.77 -5.57 -3.61
CA ARG A 275 4.00 -4.55 -2.88
C ARG A 275 3.54 -3.48 -3.84
N VAL A 276 2.37 -2.87 -3.57
CA VAL A 276 2.00 -1.60 -4.19
C VAL A 276 2.90 -0.50 -3.59
N PRO A 277 3.72 0.21 -4.40
CA PRO A 277 4.59 1.26 -3.87
C PRO A 277 3.83 2.37 -3.15
N ASP A 278 4.37 2.89 -2.05
CA ASP A 278 3.75 3.99 -1.29
C ASP A 278 3.51 5.24 -2.15
N LEU A 279 4.34 5.42 -3.18
CA LEU A 279 4.19 6.45 -4.21
C LEU A 279 2.77 6.46 -4.78
N ILE A 280 2.19 5.29 -5.07
CA ILE A 280 0.89 5.15 -5.76
C ILE A 280 -0.24 5.78 -4.95
N PHE A 281 -0.23 5.63 -3.62
CA PHE A 281 -1.26 6.22 -2.75
C PHE A 281 -1.17 7.76 -2.65
N ASN A 282 -0.06 8.33 -3.08
CA ASN A 282 0.20 9.77 -3.09
C ASN A 282 0.02 10.39 -4.49
N LEU A 283 -0.71 9.71 -5.37
CA LEU A 283 -1.06 10.18 -6.71
C LEU A 283 -2.56 10.51 -6.81
N PRO A 284 -2.95 11.37 -7.77
CA PRO A 284 -4.35 11.60 -8.09
C PRO A 284 -5.12 10.30 -8.39
N PRO A 285 -6.45 10.28 -8.19
CA PRO A 285 -7.28 9.11 -8.45
C PRO A 285 -7.11 8.52 -9.86
N GLU A 286 -7.01 9.36 -10.89
CA GLU A 286 -6.84 8.95 -12.28
C GLU A 286 -5.52 8.19 -12.51
N GLU A 287 -4.45 8.60 -11.84
CA GLU A 287 -3.13 7.95 -11.92
C GLU A 287 -3.11 6.63 -11.14
N ARG A 288 -3.77 6.59 -9.97
CA ARG A 288 -4.02 5.36 -9.21
C ARG A 288 -4.82 4.34 -10.01
N GLU A 289 -5.83 4.80 -10.75
CA GLU A 289 -6.61 3.96 -11.65
C GLU A 289 -5.76 3.38 -12.77
N ARG A 290 -4.85 4.16 -13.38
CA ARG A 290 -3.92 3.64 -14.39
C ARG A 290 -2.98 2.56 -13.85
N TYR A 291 -2.48 2.71 -12.61
CA TYR A 291 -1.72 1.63 -11.96
C TYR A 291 -2.57 0.36 -11.82
N LEU A 292 -3.82 0.49 -11.37
CA LEU A 292 -4.73 -0.65 -11.21
C LEU A 292 -5.04 -1.34 -12.55
N ILE A 293 -5.38 -0.59 -13.59
CA ILE A 293 -5.64 -1.12 -14.94
C ILE A 293 -4.40 -1.85 -15.46
N SER A 294 -3.21 -1.28 -15.25
CA SER A 294 -1.96 -1.90 -15.65
C SER A 294 -1.69 -3.22 -14.92
N TYR A 295 -1.86 -3.26 -13.59
CA TYR A 295 -1.76 -4.51 -12.82
C TYR A 295 -2.75 -5.58 -13.31
N LEU A 296 -4.02 -5.20 -13.52
CA LEU A 296 -5.08 -6.11 -13.98
C LEU A 296 -4.87 -6.61 -15.42
N SER A 297 -4.06 -5.91 -16.22
CA SER A 297 -3.72 -6.35 -17.56
C SER A 297 -2.84 -7.61 -17.59
N GLY A 298 -2.08 -7.86 -16.51
CA GLY A 298 -1.31 -9.10 -16.32
C GLY A 298 -2.03 -10.11 -15.41
N ASP A 299 -2.38 -9.69 -14.19
CA ASP A 299 -2.85 -10.61 -13.13
C ASP A 299 -4.39 -10.58 -12.90
N GLY A 300 -5.12 -9.77 -13.67
CA GLY A 300 -6.56 -9.61 -13.56
C GLY A 300 -7.35 -10.64 -14.38
N TYR A 301 -8.60 -10.88 -14.00
CA TYR A 301 -9.54 -11.68 -14.78
C TYR A 301 -10.87 -10.93 -15.00
N PRO A 302 -11.34 -10.82 -16.25
CA PRO A 302 -10.65 -11.19 -17.50
C PRO A 302 -9.52 -10.20 -17.86
N SER A 303 -8.28 -10.68 -18.09
CA SER A 303 -7.11 -9.80 -18.36
C SER A 303 -7.23 -9.03 -19.67
N ALA A 304 -7.69 -9.69 -20.74
CA ALA A 304 -7.71 -9.14 -22.11
C ALA A 304 -8.46 -7.80 -22.24
N GLN A 305 -9.51 -7.56 -21.44
CA GLN A 305 -10.20 -6.28 -21.47
C GLN A 305 -9.33 -5.17 -20.87
N PHE A 306 -8.57 -5.46 -19.80
CA PHE A 306 -7.73 -4.50 -19.14
C PHE A 306 -6.51 -4.20 -19.99
N SER A 307 -5.95 -5.20 -20.68
CA SER A 307 -4.91 -4.98 -21.68
C SER A 307 -5.38 -4.00 -22.77
N ARG A 308 -6.63 -4.11 -23.22
CA ARG A 308 -7.22 -3.13 -24.16
C ARG A 308 -7.30 -1.73 -23.55
N HIS A 309 -7.87 -1.60 -22.35
CA HIS A 309 -7.97 -0.32 -21.64
C HIS A 309 -6.60 0.31 -21.36
N LEU A 310 -5.59 -0.50 -21.07
CA LEU A 310 -4.21 -0.06 -20.89
C LEU A 310 -3.69 0.54 -22.19
N LEU A 311 -3.70 -0.24 -23.28
CA LEU A 311 -3.15 0.15 -24.59
C LEU A 311 -3.88 1.34 -25.23
N GLU A 312 -5.21 1.42 -25.08
CA GLU A 312 -6.04 2.49 -25.65
C GLU A 312 -6.11 3.73 -24.76
N ASN A 313 -5.46 3.72 -23.58
CA ASN A 313 -5.56 4.77 -22.58
C ASN A 313 -7.01 5.09 -22.16
N THR A 314 -7.80 4.05 -21.93
CA THR A 314 -9.20 4.16 -21.48
C THR A 314 -9.40 3.43 -20.15
N ALA A 315 -10.59 3.53 -19.57
CA ALA A 315 -11.00 2.77 -18.39
C ALA A 315 -12.38 2.15 -18.65
N PRO A 316 -12.77 1.11 -17.89
CA PRO A 316 -14.14 0.62 -17.94
C PRO A 316 -15.14 1.74 -17.61
N ASP A 317 -16.25 1.76 -18.35
CA ASP A 317 -17.27 2.82 -18.34
C ASP A 317 -17.96 2.98 -16.97
N GLU A 318 -18.46 4.17 -16.66
CA GLU A 318 -19.23 4.47 -15.44
C GLU A 318 -20.45 3.56 -15.25
N ALA A 319 -21.02 2.99 -16.31
CA ALA A 319 -22.12 2.03 -16.29
C ALA A 319 -21.66 0.58 -16.03
N ASP A 320 -20.36 0.29 -16.06
CA ASP A 320 -19.83 -1.05 -15.83
C ASP A 320 -20.06 -1.49 -14.36
N ARG A 321 -20.88 -2.52 -14.19
CA ARG A 321 -21.20 -3.15 -12.90
C ARG A 321 -20.60 -4.55 -12.79
N ALA A 322 -19.72 -4.95 -13.71
CA ALA A 322 -19.11 -6.26 -13.72
C ALA A 322 -18.22 -6.48 -12.49
N LYS A 323 -18.04 -7.77 -12.17
CA LYS A 323 -17.17 -8.23 -11.10
C LYS A 323 -15.84 -8.70 -11.69
N TYR A 324 -14.76 -8.17 -11.14
CA TYR A 324 -13.38 -8.47 -11.52
C TYR A 324 -12.67 -9.18 -10.40
N THR A 325 -11.65 -9.95 -10.74
CA THR A 325 -10.93 -10.78 -9.78
C THR A 325 -9.45 -10.77 -10.07
N PHE A 326 -8.62 -10.84 -9.04
CA PHE A 326 -7.19 -11.09 -9.15
C PHE A 326 -6.73 -11.95 -7.97
N ASN A 327 -5.57 -12.58 -8.12
CA ASN A 327 -4.96 -13.33 -7.04
C ASN A 327 -3.46 -13.02 -6.95
N THR A 328 -2.91 -13.05 -5.75
CA THR A 328 -1.47 -12.86 -5.54
C THR A 328 -0.94 -13.79 -4.45
N ALA A 329 0.34 -14.15 -4.56
CA ALA A 329 1.06 -14.91 -3.53
C ALA A 329 1.65 -14.00 -2.44
N SER A 330 1.57 -12.67 -2.58
CA SER A 330 2.10 -11.73 -1.60
C SER A 330 0.98 -11.12 -0.75
N ARG A 331 1.06 -11.30 0.57
CA ARG A 331 0.18 -10.64 1.55
C ARG A 331 0.26 -9.12 1.45
N GLU A 332 1.45 -8.57 1.24
CA GLU A 332 1.69 -7.13 1.15
C GLU A 332 1.10 -6.53 -0.13
N LEU A 333 1.26 -7.20 -1.28
CA LEU A 333 0.59 -6.79 -2.52
C LEU A 333 -0.93 -6.87 -2.37
N ALA A 334 -1.45 -7.94 -1.77
CA ALA A 334 -2.88 -8.10 -1.55
C ALA A 334 -3.45 -6.96 -0.69
N SER A 335 -2.80 -6.64 0.43
CA SER A 335 -3.20 -5.52 1.29
C SER A 335 -3.07 -4.18 0.55
N GLY A 336 -1.96 -3.94 -0.14
CA GLY A 336 -1.77 -2.71 -0.93
C GLY A 336 -2.84 -2.51 -2.00
N LEU A 337 -3.23 -3.58 -2.71
CA LEU A 337 -4.31 -3.53 -3.70
C LEU A 337 -5.68 -3.30 -3.05
N GLN A 338 -5.94 -3.83 -1.86
CA GLN A 338 -7.16 -3.55 -1.09
C GLN A 338 -7.25 -2.08 -0.66
N TYR A 339 -6.14 -1.49 -0.23
CA TYR A 339 -6.03 -0.05 0.03
C TYR A 339 -6.22 0.76 -1.26
N LEU A 340 -5.63 0.33 -2.38
CA LEU A 340 -5.78 1.00 -3.67
C LEU A 340 -7.24 1.01 -4.12
N LEU A 341 -7.92 -0.14 -4.05
CA LEU A 341 -9.34 -0.27 -4.35
C LEU A 341 -10.19 0.63 -3.44
N ALA A 342 -9.93 0.64 -2.13
CA ALA A 342 -10.62 1.53 -1.20
C ALA A 342 -10.39 3.01 -1.56
N SER A 343 -9.17 3.35 -1.94
CA SER A 343 -8.80 4.71 -2.34
C SER A 343 -9.47 5.19 -3.62
N LEU A 344 -9.88 4.26 -4.49
CA LEU A 344 -10.63 4.51 -5.72
C LEU A 344 -12.15 4.35 -5.53
N GLY A 345 -12.62 4.23 -4.28
CA GLY A 345 -14.04 4.03 -3.95
C GLY A 345 -14.62 2.69 -4.42
N LYS A 346 -13.77 1.71 -4.77
CA LYS A 346 -14.19 0.40 -5.27
C LYS A 346 -14.60 -0.50 -4.11
N THR A 347 -15.69 -1.24 -4.30
CA THR A 347 -16.12 -2.25 -3.32
C THR A 347 -15.49 -3.59 -3.63
N TRP A 348 -15.00 -4.29 -2.59
CA TRP A 348 -14.25 -5.52 -2.75
C TRP A 348 -14.52 -6.51 -1.62
N SER A 349 -14.24 -7.77 -1.91
CA SER A 349 -14.18 -8.87 -0.94
C SER A 349 -12.91 -9.68 -1.16
N ALA A 350 -12.21 -10.00 -0.08
CA ALA A 350 -10.99 -10.80 -0.13
C ALA A 350 -11.13 -12.09 0.68
N ARG A 351 -10.34 -13.09 0.32
CA ARG A 351 -10.18 -14.33 1.07
C ARG A 351 -8.79 -14.89 0.89
N VAL A 352 -8.32 -15.59 1.92
CA VAL A 352 -7.11 -16.41 1.83
C VAL A 352 -7.52 -17.81 1.42
N VAL A 353 -6.86 -18.35 0.40
CA VAL A 353 -7.03 -19.71 -0.06
C VAL A 353 -5.73 -20.45 0.19
N ASN A 354 -5.74 -21.37 1.16
CA ASN A 354 -4.60 -22.24 1.41
C ASN A 354 -4.55 -23.27 0.28
N ARG A 355 -3.63 -23.09 -0.67
CA ARG A 355 -3.37 -24.12 -1.67
C ARG A 355 -2.49 -25.18 -1.04
N GLU A 356 -3.11 -26.12 -0.33
CA GLU A 356 -2.46 -27.41 -0.05
C GLU A 356 -2.55 -28.28 -1.30
N GLN A 357 -1.54 -28.21 -2.16
CA GLN A 357 -1.38 -29.26 -3.16
C GLN A 357 -0.91 -30.53 -2.46
N SER A 358 -1.79 -31.51 -2.31
CA SER A 358 -1.49 -32.81 -1.69
C SER A 358 -0.57 -33.69 -2.54
N LYS A 359 -0.32 -33.32 -3.81
CA LYS A 359 0.51 -34.05 -4.76
C LYS A 359 1.72 -33.23 -5.17
N ALA A 360 2.91 -33.79 -4.96
CA ALA A 360 4.15 -33.24 -5.50
C ALA A 360 4.02 -33.11 -7.03
N HIS A 361 4.38 -31.94 -7.56
CA HIS A 361 4.53 -31.77 -8.99
C HIS A 361 5.99 -32.04 -9.34
N PRO A 362 6.28 -33.06 -10.17
CA PRO A 362 7.62 -33.29 -10.67
C PRO A 362 8.00 -32.14 -11.62
N ILE A 363 8.97 -31.33 -11.23
CA ILE A 363 9.63 -30.37 -12.12
C ILE A 363 10.79 -31.12 -12.78
N VAL A 364 10.69 -31.34 -14.09
CA VAL A 364 11.78 -31.92 -14.88
C VAL A 364 12.65 -30.79 -15.40
N LEU A 365 13.85 -30.64 -14.83
CA LEU A 365 14.87 -29.75 -15.37
C LEU A 365 15.76 -30.54 -16.31
N ASN A 366 15.71 -30.20 -17.60
CA ASN A 366 16.65 -30.70 -18.59
C ASN A 366 17.82 -29.72 -18.73
N TYR A 367 19.02 -30.15 -18.34
CA TYR A 367 20.25 -29.40 -18.58
C TYR A 367 21.26 -30.30 -19.28
N GLN A 368 21.70 -29.90 -20.47
CA GLN A 368 22.66 -30.64 -21.30
C GLN A 368 22.29 -32.12 -21.54
N GLY A 369 21.00 -32.42 -21.70
CA GLY A 369 20.52 -33.78 -21.97
C GLY A 369 20.40 -34.67 -20.72
N GLN A 370 20.65 -34.15 -19.52
CA GLN A 370 20.32 -34.82 -18.26
C GLN A 370 19.03 -34.27 -17.69
N GLU A 371 18.02 -35.12 -17.55
CA GLU A 371 16.77 -34.80 -16.87
C GLU A 371 16.92 -35.04 -15.37
N ARG A 372 16.67 -34.00 -14.57
CA ARG A 372 16.52 -34.11 -13.13
C ARG A 372 15.09 -33.80 -12.74
N VAL A 373 14.44 -34.75 -12.06
CA VAL A 373 13.08 -34.61 -11.56
C VAL A 373 13.15 -34.14 -10.11
N TYR A 374 12.48 -33.03 -9.81
CA TYR A 374 12.32 -32.51 -8.45
C TYR A 374 10.85 -32.56 -8.06
N ASP A 375 10.54 -33.30 -7.00
CA ASP A 375 9.19 -33.33 -6.43
C ASP A 375 8.95 -32.08 -5.59
N PHE A 376 8.14 -31.15 -6.11
CA PHE A 376 7.82 -29.91 -5.42
C PHE A 376 6.41 -29.96 -4.83
N VAL A 377 6.30 -29.89 -3.50
CA VAL A 377 5.02 -29.69 -2.80
C VAL A 377 4.86 -28.20 -2.52
N ARG A 378 4.04 -27.51 -3.31
CA ARG A 378 3.76 -26.09 -3.10
C ARG A 378 2.69 -25.93 -2.03
N LYS A 379 3.10 -25.63 -0.80
CA LYS A 379 2.23 -25.00 0.20
C LYS A 379 2.42 -23.50 0.08
N SER A 380 1.43 -22.80 -0.47
CA SER A 380 1.45 -21.34 -0.48
C SER A 380 0.05 -20.79 -0.37
N ASP A 381 -0.14 -19.86 0.56
CA ASP A 381 -1.37 -19.08 0.64
C ASP A 381 -1.51 -18.23 -0.62
N ALA A 382 -2.71 -18.21 -1.18
CA ALA A 382 -3.09 -17.34 -2.27
C ALA A 382 -4.14 -16.35 -1.77
N TRP A 383 -3.87 -15.07 -1.95
CA TRP A 383 -4.78 -13.99 -1.58
C TRP A 383 -5.66 -13.68 -2.79
N TYR A 384 -6.93 -14.05 -2.70
CA TYR A 384 -7.91 -13.85 -3.76
C TYR A 384 -8.76 -12.63 -3.42
N THR A 385 -8.87 -11.70 -4.36
CA THR A 385 -9.71 -10.51 -4.23
C THR A 385 -10.68 -10.44 -5.41
N GLU A 386 -11.93 -10.17 -5.11
CA GLU A 386 -12.94 -9.80 -6.09
C GLU A 386 -13.47 -8.40 -5.78
N PHE A 387 -13.78 -7.65 -6.82
CA PHE A 387 -14.26 -6.28 -6.67
C PHE A 387 -15.18 -5.88 -7.83
N TYR A 388 -15.97 -4.84 -7.61
CA TYR A 388 -16.81 -4.25 -8.64
C TYR A 388 -16.22 -2.92 -9.11
N TRP A 389 -16.33 -2.64 -10.40
CA TRP A 389 -15.81 -1.39 -10.95
C TRP A 389 -16.63 -0.18 -10.50
N ASN A 390 -17.97 -0.20 -10.63
CA ASN A 390 -18.81 0.93 -10.21
C ASN A 390 -20.05 0.52 -9.39
N THR A 391 -19.98 -0.60 -8.65
CA THR A 391 -21.09 -1.06 -7.78
C THR A 391 -20.80 -0.79 -6.30
N HIS A 392 -21.82 -0.39 -5.55
CA HIS A 392 -21.79 -0.21 -4.09
C HIS A 392 -22.35 -1.43 -3.32
N ALA A 393 -22.18 -2.64 -3.88
CA ALA A 393 -22.70 -3.87 -3.29
C ALA A 393 -21.74 -4.38 -2.19
N SER A 394 -21.69 -3.65 -1.08
CA SER A 394 -20.86 -4.00 0.08
C SER A 394 -21.63 -3.82 1.38
N TYR A 395 -21.34 -4.69 2.36
CA TYR A 395 -21.82 -4.56 3.73
C TYR A 395 -21.42 -3.23 4.38
N LEU A 396 -20.36 -2.59 3.87
CA LEU A 396 -19.91 -1.28 4.33
C LEU A 396 -20.93 -0.15 4.11
N HIS A 397 -21.88 -0.34 3.19
CA HIS A 397 -22.98 0.59 2.93
C HIS A 397 -24.26 0.26 3.73
N TYR A 398 -24.21 -0.78 4.58
CA TYR A 398 -25.27 -1.14 5.50
C TYR A 398 -24.88 -0.74 6.92
N VAL A 399 -25.86 -0.24 7.68
CA VAL A 399 -25.68 0.14 9.09
C VAL A 399 -26.52 -0.81 9.94
N PRO A 400 -25.98 -1.35 11.06
CA PRO A 400 -26.75 -2.17 11.98
C PRO A 400 -27.97 -1.39 12.49
N TYR A 401 -29.15 -1.99 12.42
CA TYR A 401 -30.40 -1.33 12.75
C TYR A 401 -30.39 -0.83 14.20
N GLU A 402 -30.05 -1.71 15.13
CA GLU A 402 -30.05 -1.44 16.57
C GLU A 402 -28.99 -0.40 17.00
N ALA A 403 -27.94 -0.20 16.20
CA ALA A 403 -26.85 0.71 16.53
C ALA A 403 -27.20 2.20 16.28
N ILE A 404 -28.24 2.47 15.48
CA ILE A 404 -28.54 3.83 15.01
C ILE A 404 -30.02 4.20 15.04
N VAL A 405 -30.92 3.23 15.00
CA VAL A 405 -32.37 3.49 14.93
C VAL A 405 -32.94 3.57 16.34
N ASP A 406 -33.55 4.71 16.67
CA ASP A 406 -34.21 4.93 17.95
C ASP A 406 -35.66 4.45 17.89
N THR A 407 -36.49 5.07 17.04
CA THR A 407 -37.86 4.62 16.77
C THR A 407 -38.09 4.43 15.27
N CYS A 408 -39.00 3.54 14.90
CA CYS A 408 -39.35 3.31 13.50
C CYS A 408 -40.84 2.98 13.34
N SER A 409 -41.50 3.67 12.42
CA SER A 409 -42.92 3.45 12.06
C SER A 409 -43.08 2.84 10.66
N ASP A 410 -42.00 2.60 9.91
CA ASP A 410 -42.04 1.93 8.61
C ASP A 410 -42.25 0.42 8.75
N SER A 411 -43.41 -0.06 8.32
CA SER A 411 -43.79 -1.48 8.40
C SER A 411 -42.84 -2.40 7.62
N ALA A 412 -42.28 -1.94 6.49
CA ALA A 412 -41.35 -2.72 5.70
C ALA A 412 -40.00 -2.90 6.43
N ALA A 413 -39.41 -1.83 6.93
CA ALA A 413 -38.18 -1.89 7.73
C ALA A 413 -38.35 -2.76 8.98
N LEU A 414 -39.46 -2.58 9.72
CA LEU A 414 -39.77 -3.43 10.88
C LEU A 414 -39.93 -4.90 10.49
N SER A 415 -40.59 -5.20 9.37
CA SER A 415 -40.75 -6.56 8.87
C SER A 415 -39.42 -7.20 8.50
N LEU A 416 -38.53 -6.48 7.82
CA LEU A 416 -37.17 -6.95 7.48
C LEU A 416 -36.36 -7.24 8.74
N HIS A 417 -36.39 -6.33 9.71
CA HIS A 417 -35.69 -6.51 10.97
C HIS A 417 -36.22 -7.72 11.75
N ARG A 418 -37.54 -7.90 11.86
CA ARG A 418 -38.17 -9.09 12.47
C ARG A 418 -37.82 -10.40 11.76
N ARG A 419 -37.53 -10.35 10.45
CA ARG A 419 -37.05 -11.50 9.66
C ARG A 419 -35.55 -11.78 9.83
N GLY A 420 -34.89 -11.09 10.74
CA GLY A 420 -33.47 -11.30 11.06
C GLY A 420 -32.50 -10.47 10.22
N GLN A 421 -32.98 -9.54 9.39
CA GLN A 421 -32.09 -8.61 8.70
C GLN A 421 -31.51 -7.62 9.73
N LYS A 422 -30.21 -7.77 10.01
CA LYS A 422 -29.52 -7.02 11.07
C LYS A 422 -29.18 -5.57 10.71
N GLY A 423 -29.25 -5.19 9.44
CA GLY A 423 -28.90 -3.83 9.00
C GLY A 423 -29.69 -3.35 7.79
N LEU A 424 -29.79 -2.03 7.65
CA LEU A 424 -30.44 -1.34 6.54
C LEU A 424 -29.40 -0.56 5.74
N SER A 425 -29.65 -0.33 4.44
CA SER A 425 -28.77 0.53 3.65
C SER A 425 -28.86 1.97 4.16
N ARG A 426 -27.73 2.70 4.13
CA ARG A 426 -27.70 4.13 4.51
C ARG A 426 -28.78 4.95 3.80
N THR A 427 -28.88 4.79 2.49
CA THR A 427 -29.90 5.46 1.66
C THR A 427 -31.33 5.20 2.13
N LYS A 428 -31.62 3.98 2.61
CA LYS A 428 -32.95 3.65 3.12
C LYS A 428 -33.19 4.32 4.46
N ILE A 429 -32.22 4.30 5.38
CA ILE A 429 -32.30 4.97 6.68
C ILE A 429 -32.54 6.47 6.48
N GLU A 430 -31.72 7.12 5.63
CA GLU A 430 -31.83 8.54 5.30
C GLU A 430 -33.21 8.89 4.73
N SER A 431 -33.70 8.09 3.77
CA SER A 431 -35.03 8.31 3.18
C SER A 431 -36.17 8.18 4.20
N LEU A 432 -36.06 7.25 5.15
CA LEU A 432 -37.07 7.05 6.19
C LEU A 432 -37.01 8.16 7.26
N ALA A 433 -35.80 8.60 7.62
CA ALA A 433 -35.60 9.71 8.53
C ALA A 433 -36.15 11.02 7.94
N GLN A 434 -35.85 11.33 6.67
CA GLN A 434 -36.40 12.49 5.96
C GLN A 434 -37.94 12.46 5.87
N ALA A 435 -38.53 11.26 5.75
CA ALA A 435 -39.97 11.08 5.73
C ALA A 435 -40.62 11.08 7.13
N ASN A 436 -39.86 11.31 8.21
CA ASN A 436 -40.31 11.19 9.61
C ASN A 436 -40.88 9.82 9.96
N ARG A 437 -40.38 8.76 9.32
CA ARG A 437 -40.80 7.36 9.56
C ARG A 437 -39.82 6.59 10.44
N LEU A 438 -38.75 7.26 10.86
CA LEU A 438 -37.68 6.74 11.69
C LEU A 438 -36.97 7.90 12.41
N THR A 439 -36.61 7.72 13.68
CA THR A 439 -35.71 8.61 14.43
C THR A 439 -34.36 7.94 14.65
N LEU A 440 -33.30 8.74 14.77
CA LEU A 440 -31.93 8.26 14.96
C LEU A 440 -31.50 8.47 16.42
N GLN A 441 -30.70 7.53 16.93
CA GLN A 441 -30.04 7.64 18.23
C GLN A 441 -28.83 8.57 18.13
N GLY A 442 -28.53 9.28 19.24
CA GLY A 442 -27.29 10.05 19.42
C GLY A 442 -26.86 10.86 18.19
N ARG A 443 -25.61 10.65 17.77
CA ARG A 443 -25.00 11.28 16.58
C ARG A 443 -25.18 10.45 15.30
N GLY A 444 -26.28 9.71 15.20
CA GLY A 444 -26.54 8.83 14.07
C GLY A 444 -26.65 9.59 12.74
N ALA A 445 -27.15 10.83 12.75
CA ALA A 445 -27.25 11.65 11.55
C ALA A 445 -25.86 12.00 11.00
N GLU A 446 -24.94 12.40 11.88
CA GLU A 446 -23.54 12.70 11.57
C GLU A 446 -22.84 11.45 11.05
N PHE A 447 -23.03 10.28 11.69
CA PHE A 447 -22.44 9.02 11.23
C PHE A 447 -22.87 8.64 9.81
N LEU A 448 -24.15 8.84 9.46
CA LEU A 448 -24.67 8.57 8.12
C LEU A 448 -24.08 9.51 7.06
N GLN A 449 -23.78 10.77 7.43
CA GLN A 449 -23.16 11.75 6.55
C GLN A 449 -21.63 11.62 6.48
N GLY A 450 -21.01 10.99 7.47
CA GLY A 450 -19.56 10.81 7.55
C GLY A 450 -19.00 9.71 6.64
N ASP A 451 -17.70 9.49 6.81
CA ASP A 451 -16.85 8.69 5.92
C ASP A 451 -16.63 7.25 6.42
N LEU A 452 -17.20 6.90 7.57
CA LEU A 452 -17.10 5.56 8.14
C LEU A 452 -18.20 4.63 7.64
N GLY A 453 -17.97 3.34 7.81
CA GLY A 453 -18.96 2.27 7.70
C GLY A 453 -18.66 1.21 8.77
N LEU A 454 -19.54 0.23 8.89
CA LEU A 454 -19.43 -0.83 9.90
C LEU A 454 -19.34 -2.19 9.24
N LEU A 455 -18.37 -2.99 9.67
CA LEU A 455 -18.18 -4.35 9.19
C LEU A 455 -18.26 -5.33 10.34
N LYS A 456 -19.05 -6.37 10.13
CA LYS A 456 -19.29 -7.40 11.13
C LYS A 456 -18.05 -8.27 11.35
N ILE A 457 -17.70 -8.57 12.59
CA ILE A 457 -16.72 -9.60 12.95
C ILE A 457 -17.29 -10.97 12.56
N THR A 458 -16.56 -11.67 11.70
CA THR A 458 -16.91 -13.03 11.25
C THR A 458 -16.19 -14.11 12.05
N ARG A 459 -14.95 -13.84 12.46
CA ARG A 459 -14.10 -14.77 13.22
C ARG A 459 -13.06 -13.99 14.04
N ILE A 460 -12.71 -14.53 15.19
CA ILE A 460 -11.57 -14.10 16.01
C ILE A 460 -10.65 -15.31 16.16
N GLU A 461 -9.37 -15.15 15.85
CA GLU A 461 -8.35 -16.20 15.91
C GLU A 461 -7.22 -15.77 16.84
N PRO A 462 -7.01 -16.43 17.99
CA PRO A 462 -5.79 -16.25 18.78
C PRO A 462 -4.57 -16.68 17.95
N LEU A 463 -3.53 -15.86 17.94
CA LEU A 463 -2.26 -16.21 17.29
C LEU A 463 -1.34 -16.87 18.33
N GLU A 464 -1.33 -18.20 18.34
CA GLU A 464 -0.51 -19.00 19.25
C GLU A 464 0.99 -18.87 18.93
N ASP A 465 1.34 -18.76 17.64
CA ASP A 465 2.72 -18.70 17.14
C ASP A 465 3.12 -17.27 16.71
N TYR A 466 2.85 -16.26 17.54
CA TYR A 466 3.33 -14.90 17.27
C TYR A 466 4.85 -14.82 17.51
N ASP A 467 5.63 -14.72 16.43
CA ASP A 467 7.10 -14.84 16.43
C ASP A 467 7.84 -13.50 16.57
N HIS A 468 7.12 -12.39 16.72
CA HIS A 468 7.72 -11.05 16.87
C HIS A 468 7.85 -10.66 18.35
N GLU A 469 9.00 -10.07 18.71
CA GLU A 469 9.24 -9.58 20.08
C GLU A 469 8.41 -8.32 20.40
N TRP A 470 8.05 -7.54 19.38
CA TRP A 470 7.50 -6.20 19.51
C TRP A 470 6.15 -6.05 18.84
N VAL A 471 5.29 -5.27 19.46
CA VAL A 471 4.08 -4.68 18.88
C VAL A 471 4.22 -3.17 18.84
N TYR A 472 3.52 -2.54 17.90
CA TYR A 472 3.68 -1.14 17.53
C TYR A 472 2.37 -0.39 17.65
N ASP A 473 2.47 0.90 17.96
CA ASP A 473 1.33 1.81 18.02
C ASP A 473 1.79 3.23 17.65
N ILE A 474 0.85 4.14 17.38
CA ILE A 474 1.13 5.53 17.01
C ILE A 474 0.20 6.49 17.74
N SER A 475 0.70 7.68 18.08
CA SER A 475 -0.17 8.77 18.57
C SER A 475 -0.56 9.78 17.50
N VAL A 476 -1.86 10.06 17.49
CA VAL A 476 -2.54 10.98 16.59
C VAL A 476 -3.40 11.93 17.45
N PRO A 477 -2.90 13.15 17.74
CA PRO A 477 -3.64 14.14 18.51
C PRO A 477 -5.00 14.51 17.88
N ASP A 478 -5.95 14.89 18.73
CA ASP A 478 -7.31 15.38 18.39
C ASP A 478 -8.22 14.37 17.66
N GLY A 479 -7.68 13.24 17.20
CA GLY A 479 -8.42 12.15 16.55
C GLY A 479 -8.41 10.88 17.39
N GLU A 480 -7.31 10.59 18.08
CA GLU A 480 -7.14 9.40 18.93
C GLU A 480 -7.44 8.07 18.22
N ASN A 481 -7.26 8.05 16.90
CA ASN A 481 -7.45 6.88 16.05
C ASN A 481 -6.57 6.96 14.80
N PHE A 482 -6.44 5.83 14.11
CA PHE A 482 -5.79 5.74 12.81
C PHE A 482 -6.32 4.57 11.99
N VAL A 483 -6.01 4.54 10.69
CA VAL A 483 -6.39 3.43 9.80
C VAL A 483 -5.24 2.43 9.63
N ALA A 484 -5.48 1.15 9.88
CA ALA A 484 -4.51 0.05 9.74
C ALA A 484 -5.19 -1.27 9.33
N GLY A 485 -4.40 -2.36 9.29
CA GLY A 485 -4.86 -3.72 8.98
C GLY A 485 -4.55 -4.18 7.55
N SER A 486 -4.92 -5.42 7.24
CA SER A 486 -5.02 -5.94 5.88
C SER A 486 -6.37 -5.52 5.31
N GLY A 487 -6.31 -4.46 4.49
CA GLY A 487 -7.46 -3.63 4.16
C GLY A 487 -7.79 -2.63 5.29
N PRO A 488 -8.32 -1.44 4.96
CA PRO A 488 -8.43 -0.34 5.92
C PRO A 488 -9.49 -0.63 6.99
N ILE A 489 -9.07 -0.57 8.27
CA ILE A 489 -9.87 -0.68 9.50
C ILE A 489 -9.46 0.46 10.44
N VAL A 490 -10.41 1.04 11.16
CA VAL A 490 -10.12 2.08 12.16
C VAL A 490 -9.68 1.43 13.48
N CYS A 491 -8.51 1.82 13.96
CA CYS A 491 -7.89 1.37 15.20
C CYS A 491 -7.79 2.54 16.19
N HIS A 492 -7.89 2.26 17.48
CA HIS A 492 -7.71 3.27 18.52
C HIS A 492 -6.22 3.60 18.69
N ASN A 493 -5.92 4.85 19.05
CA ASN A 493 -4.58 5.26 19.45
C ASN A 493 -4.15 4.52 20.74
N SER A 494 -2.85 4.46 21.00
CA SER A 494 -2.33 4.03 22.28
C SER A 494 -2.85 4.89 23.45
N ILE A 495 -3.47 4.25 24.44
CA ILE A 495 -3.78 4.84 25.75
C ILE A 495 -2.49 5.17 26.54
N ASP A 496 -1.33 4.70 26.08
CA ASP A 496 -0.05 4.91 26.75
C ASP A 496 0.36 6.38 26.81
N GLU A 497 -0.21 7.28 25.98
CA GLU A 497 -0.03 8.73 26.14
C GLU A 497 -0.63 9.28 27.45
N ALA A 498 -1.79 8.76 27.86
CA ALA A 498 -2.40 9.12 29.14
C ALA A 498 -1.60 8.55 30.32
N LEU A 499 -1.07 7.33 30.18
CA LEU A 499 -0.24 6.67 31.20
C LEU A 499 1.18 7.23 31.30
N ALA A 500 1.70 7.85 30.23
CA ALA A 500 3.02 8.48 30.21
C ALA A 500 3.07 9.86 30.89
N GLY A 501 1.95 10.36 31.44
CA GLY A 501 1.90 11.55 32.29
C GLY A 501 1.92 12.90 31.57
N GLU A 502 1.77 12.92 30.24
CA GLU A 502 1.89 14.14 29.42
C GLU A 502 0.57 14.55 28.75
N CYS A 503 -0.54 13.91 29.14
CA CYS A 503 -1.88 14.35 28.75
C CYS A 503 -2.20 15.66 29.48
N THR A 504 -2.42 16.76 28.74
CA THR A 504 -2.74 18.08 29.33
C THR A 504 -4.15 18.14 29.91
N ARG A 505 -5.02 17.20 29.53
CA ARG A 505 -6.39 17.06 30.03
C ARG A 505 -6.91 15.64 29.78
N ILE A 506 -7.24 14.93 30.85
CA ILE A 506 -7.97 13.66 30.80
C ILE A 506 -9.40 13.94 31.24
N ASP A 507 -10.35 13.81 30.32
CA ASP A 507 -11.77 13.85 30.68
C ASP A 507 -12.23 12.42 30.99
N ILE A 508 -12.42 12.14 32.28
CA ILE A 508 -12.97 10.86 32.74
C ILE A 508 -14.49 10.99 32.69
N VAL A 509 -15.13 10.29 31.75
CA VAL A 509 -16.58 10.14 31.72
C VAL A 509 -16.91 8.80 32.34
N ILE A 510 -17.56 8.82 33.51
CA ILE A 510 -18.14 7.62 34.12
C ILE A 510 -19.48 7.40 33.43
N HIS A 511 -19.64 6.26 32.75
CA HIS A 511 -20.88 5.92 32.08
C HIS A 511 -22.02 5.71 33.11
N PRO A 512 -23.31 5.81 32.71
CA PRO A 512 -24.45 5.62 33.62
C PRO A 512 -24.49 4.24 34.30
N ASP A 513 -23.80 3.25 33.73
CA ASP A 513 -23.63 1.91 34.29
C ASP A 513 -22.42 1.78 35.22
N SER A 514 -21.75 2.90 35.52
CA SER A 514 -20.53 2.98 36.34
C SER A 514 -19.30 2.31 35.72
N SER A 515 -19.27 2.13 34.39
CA SER A 515 -18.05 1.79 33.64
C SER A 515 -17.20 3.01 33.29
#